data_AF-A0A670YUV6-F1
#
_entry.id   AF-A0A670YUV6-F1
#
_cell.length_a   1.000
_cell.length_b   1.000
_cell.length_c   1.000
_cell.angle_alpha   90.00
_cell.angle_beta   90.00
_cell.angle_gamma   90.00
#
_symmetry.space_group_name_H-M   'P 1'
#
loop_
_entity.id
_entity.type
_entity.pdbx_description
1 polymer ?
#
loop_
_entity_poly.entity_id
_entity_poly.type
_entity_poly.pdbx_seq_one_letter_code
_entity_poly.pdbx_strand_id
1 'polypeptide(L)'
;MQEAATFLAGTHDFSTFCSASSEMSARSPIKTLNWVEVRPSQGFLSDNLKFWELEFVSRSFLYKQVRRMVGALVAVGQSRLQPHHIQELLAARDLMAYPPNTIAPPDGLFLKHLPIWDRP
;
A
#
# COMPACT_ATOMS: atom_id res chain seq x y z
N MET A 1 6.00 -3.89 -11.16
CA MET A 1 5.62 -3.45 -9.79
C MET A 1 6.09 -2.04 -9.49
N GLN A 2 7.40 -1.74 -9.60
CA GLN A 2 7.93 -0.40 -9.26
C GLN A 2 7.22 0.75 -9.99
N GLU A 3 7.00 0.65 -11.30
CA GLU A 3 6.25 1.64 -12.08
C GLU A 3 4.87 1.92 -11.45
N ALA A 4 4.09 0.88 -11.19
CA ALA A 4 2.76 1.00 -10.58
C ALA A 4 2.80 1.63 -9.17
N ALA A 5 3.87 1.38 -8.41
CA ALA A 5 4.07 1.95 -7.08
C ALA A 5 4.28 3.47 -7.11
N THR A 6 4.84 4.01 -8.20
CA THR A 6 5.03 5.47 -8.36
C THR A 6 3.71 6.23 -8.36
N PHE A 7 2.62 5.63 -8.86
CA PHE A 7 1.29 6.24 -8.85
C PHE A 7 0.71 6.43 -7.45
N LEU A 8 1.18 5.67 -6.46
CA LEU A 8 0.73 5.79 -5.06
C LEU A 8 1.41 6.96 -4.34
N ALA A 9 2.57 7.42 -4.81
CA ALA A 9 3.30 8.52 -4.19
C ALA A 9 2.53 9.84 -4.35
N GLY A 10 2.62 10.71 -3.34
CA GLY A 10 1.92 11.99 -3.30
C GLY A 10 0.63 11.95 -2.49
N THR A 11 -0.23 12.96 -2.71
CA THR A 11 -1.47 13.16 -1.94
C THR A 11 -2.67 12.67 -2.73
N HIS A 12 -3.37 11.68 -2.19
CA HIS A 12 -4.53 11.06 -2.83
C HIS A 12 -5.64 10.78 -1.83
N ASP A 13 -6.85 10.58 -2.36
CA ASP A 13 -7.93 9.93 -1.63
C ASP A 13 -7.71 8.40 -1.69
N PHE A 14 -7.46 7.78 -0.53
CA PHE A 14 -7.18 6.35 -0.42
C PHE A 14 -8.41 5.52 -0.02
N SER A 15 -9.63 6.01 -0.28
CA SER A 15 -10.87 5.29 0.08
C SER A 15 -10.91 3.88 -0.50
N THR A 16 -10.52 3.69 -1.76
CA THR A 16 -10.41 2.36 -2.41
C THR A 16 -9.36 1.47 -1.75
N PHE A 17 -8.31 2.06 -1.16
CA PHE A 17 -7.29 1.31 -0.43
C PHE A 17 -7.61 1.14 1.05
N CYS A 18 -8.78 1.55 1.54
CA CYS A 18 -9.20 1.38 2.94
C CYS A 18 -10.18 0.20 3.10
N SER A 19 -10.14 -0.53 4.21
CA SER A 19 -11.23 -1.45 4.56
C SER A 19 -12.19 -0.81 5.55
N ALA A 20 -13.46 -1.21 5.51
CA ALA A 20 -14.46 -0.75 6.46
C ALA A 20 -13.99 -1.00 7.91
N SER A 21 -14.11 0.05 8.75
CA SER A 21 -13.90 0.01 10.19
C SER A 21 -14.81 1.04 10.86
N SER A 22 -15.11 0.85 12.15
CA SER A 22 -15.94 1.78 12.94
C SER A 22 -15.34 3.19 13.03
N GLU A 23 -14.01 3.32 12.94
CA GLU A 23 -13.29 4.58 13.03
C GLU A 23 -13.20 5.35 11.69
N MET A 24 -13.72 4.78 10.61
CA MET A 24 -13.55 5.32 9.25
C MET A 24 -14.21 6.69 9.07
N SER A 25 -15.35 6.95 9.71
CA SER A 25 -16.06 8.24 9.61
C SER A 25 -15.31 9.41 10.25
N ALA A 26 -14.37 9.13 11.16
CA ALA A 26 -13.65 10.15 11.91
C ALA A 26 -12.31 10.56 11.28
N ARG A 27 -11.88 9.90 10.20
CA ARG A 27 -10.55 10.10 9.59
C ARG A 27 -10.68 10.52 8.15
N SER A 28 -10.00 11.60 7.76
CA SER A 28 -9.92 11.98 6.34
C SER A 28 -9.29 10.85 5.52
N PRO A 29 -9.92 10.43 4.40
CA PRO A 29 -9.38 9.41 3.50
C PRO A 29 -8.20 9.95 2.68
N ILE A 30 -7.99 11.27 2.68
CA ILE A 30 -6.87 11.91 2.00
C ILE A 30 -5.61 11.66 2.83
N LYS A 31 -4.60 11.04 2.21
CA LYS A 31 -3.28 10.79 2.79
C LYS A 31 -2.18 11.24 1.83
N THR A 32 -1.02 11.54 2.39
CA THR A 32 0.18 11.84 1.63
C THR A 32 1.20 10.74 1.85
N LEU A 33 1.44 9.93 0.81
CA LEU A 33 2.57 8.98 0.77
C LEU A 33 3.82 9.73 0.36
N ASN A 34 4.72 9.90 1.31
CA ASN A 34 6.00 10.60 1.13
C ASN A 34 7.01 9.77 0.34
N TRP A 35 7.00 8.44 0.53
CA TRP A 35 7.91 7.52 -0.13
C TRP A 35 7.23 6.18 -0.39
N VAL A 36 7.50 5.62 -1.56
CA VAL A 36 7.11 4.25 -1.91
C VAL A 36 8.24 3.61 -2.70
N GLU A 37 8.68 2.44 -2.28
CA GLU A 37 9.76 1.71 -2.93
C GLU A 37 9.46 0.21 -2.98
N VAL A 38 9.79 -0.41 -4.12
CA VAL A 38 9.69 -1.85 -4.36
C VAL A 38 11.05 -2.35 -4.81
N ARG A 39 11.70 -3.17 -4.01
CA ARG A 39 13.05 -3.68 -4.29
C ARG A 39 13.15 -5.19 -4.10
N PRO A 40 13.96 -5.90 -4.91
CA PRO A 40 14.29 -7.27 -4.60
C PRO A 40 15.07 -7.33 -3.28
N SER A 41 14.83 -8.37 -2.49
CA SER A 41 15.52 -8.63 -1.23
C SER A 41 15.98 -10.08 -1.18
N GLN A 42 17.13 -10.30 -0.53
CA GLN A 42 17.62 -11.63 -0.20
C GLN A 42 16.98 -12.03 1.13
N GLY A 43 16.17 -13.09 1.11
CA GLY A 43 15.55 -13.57 2.34
C GLY A 43 16.58 -14.17 3.28
N PHE A 44 16.31 -14.10 4.59
CA PHE A 44 17.20 -14.64 5.61
C PHE A 44 17.20 -16.18 5.70
N LEU A 45 16.23 -16.86 5.06
CA LEU A 45 15.92 -18.27 5.33
C LEU A 45 16.34 -19.26 4.23
N SER A 46 16.56 -18.82 2.99
CA SER A 46 17.05 -19.71 1.91
C SER A 46 17.45 -18.94 0.66
N ASP A 47 18.56 -19.34 0.02
CA ASP A 47 19.01 -18.79 -1.27
C ASP A 47 18.07 -19.10 -2.45
N ASN A 48 17.14 -20.04 -2.26
CA ASN A 48 16.22 -20.51 -3.29
C ASN A 48 14.90 -19.70 -3.37
N LEU A 49 14.67 -18.77 -2.45
CA LEU A 49 13.46 -17.95 -2.42
C LEU A 49 13.81 -16.50 -2.72
N LYS A 50 13.13 -15.92 -3.73
CA LYS A 50 13.24 -14.51 -4.07
C LYS A 50 12.22 -13.71 -3.27
N PHE A 51 12.68 -12.71 -2.53
CA PHE A 51 11.82 -11.80 -1.79
C PHE A 51 11.74 -10.45 -2.48
N TRP A 52 10.63 -9.75 -2.21
CA TRP A 52 10.45 -8.35 -2.57
C TRP A 52 10.11 -7.60 -1.29
N GLU A 53 10.83 -6.52 -1.03
CA GLU A 53 10.52 -5.59 0.03
C GLU A 53 9.77 -4.39 -0.55
N LEU A 54 8.66 -4.03 0.11
CA LEU A 54 7.84 -2.89 -0.24
C LEU A 54 7.80 -1.95 0.97
N GLU A 55 8.34 -0.75 0.79
CA GLU A 55 8.40 0.26 1.84
C GLU A 55 7.47 1.42 1.51
N PHE A 56 6.69 1.84 2.51
CA PHE A 56 5.74 2.94 2.41
C PHE A 56 5.96 3.89 3.58
N VAL A 57 6.15 5.18 3.29
CA VAL A 57 6.30 6.22 4.31
C VAL A 57 5.18 7.24 4.15
N SER A 58 4.44 7.46 5.22
CA SER A 58 3.36 8.45 5.30
C SER A 58 3.25 8.96 6.73
N ARG A 59 2.72 10.19 6.90
CA ARG A 59 2.34 10.72 8.22
C ARG A 59 1.27 9.88 8.92
N SER A 60 0.39 9.25 8.15
CA SER A 60 -0.65 8.35 8.69
C SER A 60 -1.17 7.40 7.62
N PHE A 61 -1.74 6.28 8.05
CA PHE A 61 -2.36 5.30 7.18
C PHE A 61 -3.82 5.05 7.61
N LEU A 62 -4.68 4.73 6.65
CA LEU A 62 -6.03 4.23 6.89
C LEU A 62 -6.00 2.75 7.29
N TYR A 63 -7.13 2.26 7.80
CA TYR A 63 -7.25 0.86 8.20
C TYR A 63 -7.02 -0.08 7.00
N LYS A 64 -6.03 -0.97 7.15
CA LYS A 64 -5.56 -1.92 6.12
C LYS A 64 -5.00 -1.26 4.84
N GLN A 65 -4.71 0.05 4.83
CA GLN A 65 -4.21 0.76 3.64
C GLN A 65 -2.98 0.10 3.02
N VAL A 66 -1.96 -0.15 3.83
CA VAL A 66 -0.70 -0.74 3.36
C VAL A 66 -0.93 -2.12 2.74
N ARG A 67 -1.75 -2.97 3.38
CA ARG A 67 -2.03 -4.33 2.88
C ARG A 67 -2.82 -4.33 1.57
N ARG A 68 -3.72 -3.35 1.36
CA ARG A 68 -4.42 -3.17 0.09
C ARG A 68 -3.48 -2.63 -1.00
N MET A 69 -2.57 -1.71 -0.68
CA MET A 69 -1.56 -1.24 -1.64
C MET A 69 -0.62 -2.37 -2.07
N VAL A 70 -0.07 -3.13 -1.12
CA VAL A 70 0.77 -4.30 -1.40
C VAL A 70 0.01 -5.32 -2.25
N GLY A 71 -1.25 -5.61 -1.90
CA GLY A 71 -2.11 -6.51 -2.64
C GLY A 71 -2.26 -6.15 -4.12
N ALA A 72 -2.57 -4.89 -4.40
CA ALA A 72 -2.69 -4.38 -5.77
C ALA A 72 -1.35 -4.44 -6.53
N LEU A 73 -0.23 -4.06 -5.88
CA LEU A 73 1.10 -4.14 -6.50
C LEU A 73 1.52 -5.57 -6.80
N VAL A 74 1.21 -6.53 -5.91
CA VAL A 74 1.44 -7.96 -6.15
C VAL A 74 0.59 -8.46 -7.32
N ALA A 75 -0.67 -8.04 -7.42
CA ALA A 75 -1.52 -8.36 -8.57
C ALA A 75 -0.94 -7.80 -9.88
N VAL A 76 -0.32 -6.62 -9.87
CA VAL A 76 0.45 -6.09 -11.00
C VAL A 76 1.69 -6.96 -11.29
N GLY A 77 2.45 -7.34 -10.26
CA GLY A 77 3.60 -8.24 -10.41
C GLY A 77 3.24 -9.61 -10.98
N GLN A 78 2.01 -10.06 -10.76
CA GLN A 78 1.45 -11.31 -11.27
C GLN A 78 0.67 -11.11 -12.58
N SER A 79 0.74 -9.93 -13.21
CA SER A 79 0.05 -9.58 -14.45
C SER A 79 -1.48 -9.70 -14.43
N ARG A 80 -2.10 -9.74 -13.24
CA ARG A 80 -3.57 -9.70 -13.09
C ARG A 80 -4.12 -8.28 -13.14
N LEU A 81 -3.28 -7.29 -12.87
CA LEU A 81 -3.57 -5.86 -13.09
C LEU A 81 -2.46 -5.25 -13.93
N GLN A 82 -2.81 -4.22 -14.69
CA GLN A 82 -1.84 -3.36 -15.35
C GLN A 82 -1.44 -2.21 -14.43
N PRO A 83 -0.26 -1.59 -14.61
CA PRO A 83 0.17 -0.47 -13.79
C PRO A 83 -0.85 0.68 -13.69
N HIS A 84 -1.51 1.04 -14.80
CA HIS A 84 -2.51 2.12 -14.84
C HIS A 84 -3.75 1.84 -13.99
N HIS A 85 -4.09 0.57 -13.73
CA HIS A 85 -5.22 0.23 -12.84
C HIS A 85 -5.00 0.78 -11.42
N ILE A 86 -3.77 1.02 -10.98
CA ILE A 86 -3.53 1.67 -9.67
C ILE A 86 -4.09 3.10 -9.65
N GLN A 87 -3.96 3.84 -10.76
CA GLN A 87 -4.53 5.18 -10.88
C GLN A 87 -6.06 5.13 -10.92
N GLU A 88 -6.63 4.16 -11.63
CA GLU A 88 -8.08 3.94 -11.66
C GLU A 88 -8.65 3.62 -10.28
N LEU A 89 -7.94 2.78 -9.51
CA LEU A 89 -8.32 2.48 -8.13
C LEU A 89 -8.27 3.74 -7.24
N LEU A 90 -7.26 4.59 -7.39
CA LEU A 90 -7.21 5.88 -6.68
C LEU A 90 -8.36 6.82 -7.12
N ALA A 91 -8.68 6.83 -8.41
CA ALA A 91 -9.75 7.67 -8.97
C ALA A 91 -11.15 7.22 -8.55
N ALA A 92 -11.37 5.93 -8.28
CA ALA A 92 -12.67 5.38 -7.91
C ALA A 92 -13.20 5.94 -6.58
N ARG A 93 -12.32 6.24 -5.62
CA ARG A 93 -12.66 6.75 -4.27
C ARG A 93 -13.77 5.95 -3.57
N ASP A 94 -13.81 4.65 -3.82
CA ASP A 94 -14.84 3.75 -3.31
C ASP A 94 -14.17 2.49 -2.77
N LEU A 95 -14.42 2.18 -1.50
CA LEU A 95 -13.86 1.00 -0.84
C LEU A 95 -14.31 -0.32 -1.47
N MET A 96 -15.45 -0.32 -2.18
CA MET A 96 -16.03 -1.46 -2.89
C MET A 96 -15.40 -1.67 -4.28
N ALA A 97 -14.72 -0.67 -4.83
CA ALA A 97 -13.99 -0.79 -6.10
C ALA A 97 -12.69 -1.61 -5.95
N TYR A 98 -12.25 -1.91 -4.72
CA TYR A 98 -11.05 -2.70 -4.51
C TYR A 98 -11.25 -4.16 -4.94
N PRO A 99 -10.33 -4.75 -5.73
CA PRO A 99 -10.47 -6.11 -6.21
C PRO A 99 -10.61 -7.13 -5.06
N PRO A 100 -11.65 -7.99 -5.08
CA PRO A 100 -11.85 -8.99 -4.03
C PRO A 100 -10.66 -9.95 -3.95
N ASN A 101 -10.44 -10.53 -2.77
CA ASN A 101 -9.38 -11.53 -2.53
C ASN A 101 -7.95 -11.11 -2.91
N THR A 102 -7.71 -9.80 -3.08
CA THR A 102 -6.40 -9.27 -3.48
C THR A 102 -5.65 -8.64 -2.31
N ILE A 103 -6.24 -8.53 -1.12
CA ILE A 103 -5.56 -7.97 0.05
C ILE A 103 -4.39 -8.86 0.48
N ALA A 104 -3.22 -8.28 0.71
CA ALA A 104 -2.06 -9.03 1.19
C ALA A 104 -2.31 -9.61 2.61
N PRO A 105 -1.77 -10.80 2.94
CA PRO A 105 -1.75 -11.32 4.31
C PRO A 105 -1.05 -10.35 5.29
N PRO A 106 -1.37 -10.42 6.60
CA PRO A 106 -0.73 -9.55 7.60
C PRO A 106 0.71 -9.95 7.93
N ASP A 107 1.10 -11.21 7.71
CA ASP A 107 2.31 -11.84 8.25
C ASP A 107 3.63 -11.18 7.76
N GLY A 108 3.58 -10.52 6.60
CA GLY A 108 4.73 -9.79 6.05
C GLY A 108 4.77 -8.29 6.38
N LEU A 109 3.80 -7.76 7.13
CA LEU A 109 3.73 -6.34 7.45
C LEU A 109 4.34 -6.05 8.83
N PHE A 110 5.30 -5.14 8.88
CA PHE A 110 5.88 -4.64 10.13
C PHE A 110 6.11 -3.13 10.06
N LEU A 111 6.07 -2.47 11.23
CA LEU A 111 6.47 -1.07 11.35
C LEU A 111 8.00 -1.00 11.42
N LYS A 112 8.62 -0.40 10.42
CA LYS A 112 10.09 -0.27 10.35
C LYS A 112 10.63 0.89 11.17
N HIS A 113 9.99 2.06 11.09
CA HIS A 113 10.47 3.28 11.74
C HIS A 113 9.30 4.23 12.03
N LEU A 114 9.38 4.93 13.17
CA LEU A 114 8.51 6.04 13.51
C LEU A 114 9.39 7.24 13.85
N PRO A 115 9.50 8.25 12.97
CA PRO A 115 10.26 9.44 13.27
C PRO A 115 9.56 10.19 14.41
N ILE A 116 10.26 10.38 15.51
CA ILE A 116 9.81 11.27 16.59
C ILE A 116 10.15 12.68 16.13
N TRP A 117 9.13 13.43 15.71
CA TRP A 117 9.29 14.87 15.54
C TRP A 117 9.30 15.46 16.94
N ASP A 118 10.42 16.06 17.35
CA ASP A 118 10.45 16.90 18.55
C ASP A 118 9.34 17.94 18.38
N ARG A 119 8.32 17.84 19.24
CA ARG A 119 7.30 18.87 19.32
C ARG A 119 7.96 20.09 19.95
N PRO A 120 7.83 21.30 19.37
CA PRO A 120 8.17 22.51 20.09
C PRO A 120 7.31 22.66 21.35
#